data_AF-A0A535FUM3-F1
#
_entry.id   AF-A0A535FUM3-F1
#
_cell.length_a   1.000
_cell.length_b   1.000
_cell.length_c   1.000
_cell.angle_alpha   90.00
_cell.angle_beta   90.00
_cell.angle_gamma   90.00
#
_symmetry.space_group_name_H-M   'P 1'
#
loop_
_entity.id
_entity.type
_entity.pdbx_description
1 polymer ?
#
loop_
_entity_poly.entity_id
_entity_poly.type
_entity_poly.pdbx_seq_one_letter_code
_entity_poly.pdbx_strand_id
1 'polypeptide(L)'
;MLIQQDTHLPITSQHARMPTLAGVEEVVEAEQPVLALQVGSETDPGLKRKQSPNEDTLSVTRGFISSAPSKPFVLLMVADGMGGQAHGQEASRLAVQSLGDSVCNSLRSKQVASKTFLSLLKAGVQYANRVLYQRNQEQINAMGTTMTAVLMVETTA
;
A
#
# COMPACT_ATOMS: atom_id res chain seq x y z
N MET A 1 1.80 1.09 20.70
CA MET A 1 2.03 0.01 19.73
C MET A 1 3.26 0.40 18.94
N LEU A 2 4.43 -0.18 19.26
CA LEU A 2 5.69 0.15 18.59
C LEU A 2 5.69 -0.43 17.19
N ILE A 3 5.95 0.41 16.19
CA ILE A 3 6.24 -0.03 14.83
C ILE A 3 7.77 -0.16 14.75
N GLN A 4 8.28 -1.39 14.72
CA GLN A 4 9.68 -1.66 14.43
C GLN A 4 9.95 -1.33 12.95
N GLN A 5 10.95 -0.47 12.72
CA GLN A 5 11.58 -0.29 11.43
C GLN A 5 12.80 -1.21 11.39
N ASP A 6 12.71 -2.32 10.67
CA ASP A 6 13.87 -3.17 10.43
C ASP A 6 14.64 -2.65 9.20
N THR A 7 15.75 -1.98 9.47
CA THR A 7 16.79 -1.67 8.48
C THR A 7 17.79 -2.82 8.39
N HIS A 8 18.06 -3.25 7.16
CA HIS A 8 19.00 -4.29 6.71
C HIS A 8 18.58 -5.76 6.89
N LEU A 9 18.18 -6.38 5.77
CA LEU A 9 18.28 -7.82 5.56
C LEU A 9 19.34 -8.11 4.48
N PRO A 10 20.14 -9.18 4.62
CA PRO A 10 21.20 -9.52 3.69
C PRO A 10 20.63 -9.98 2.34
N ILE A 11 21.39 -9.71 1.28
CA ILE A 11 21.12 -10.20 -0.07
C ILE A 11 21.18 -11.73 -0.03
N THR A 12 20.02 -12.37 -0.11
CA THR A 12 19.93 -13.79 -0.45
C THR A 12 18.85 -13.95 -1.50
N SER A 13 19.25 -14.18 -2.75
CA SER A 13 18.37 -14.72 -3.79
C SER A 13 17.93 -16.11 -3.35
N GLN A 14 16.79 -16.21 -2.67
CA GLN A 14 16.20 -17.49 -2.32
C GLN A 14 15.64 -18.13 -3.59
N HIS A 15 16.43 -19.02 -4.18
CA HIS A 15 15.94 -20.01 -5.13
C HIS A 15 15.07 -20.96 -4.32
N ALA A 16 13.75 -20.93 -4.53
CA ALA A 16 12.85 -21.85 -3.88
C ALA A 16 13.09 -23.26 -4.44
N ARG A 17 13.86 -24.08 -3.72
CA ARG A 17 14.06 -25.49 -4.07
C ARG A 17 12.92 -26.30 -3.43
N MET A 18 11.95 -26.74 -4.22
CA MET A 18 10.99 -27.76 -3.80
C MET A 18 11.59 -29.17 -4.00
N PRO A 19 11.23 -30.17 -3.17
CA PRO A 19 11.84 -31.49 -3.23
C PRO A 19 11.23 -32.30 -4.39
N THR A 20 12.11 -32.84 -5.22
CA THR A 20 11.78 -33.75 -6.32
C THR A 20 11.35 -35.11 -5.78
N LEU A 21 10.11 -35.53 -6.07
CA LEU A 21 9.76 -36.94 -6.09
C LEU A 21 10.16 -37.47 -7.47
N ALA A 22 11.09 -38.42 -7.47
CA ALA A 22 11.71 -38.97 -8.67
C ALA A 22 10.71 -39.74 -9.54
N GLY A 23 10.74 -39.49 -10.85
CA GLY A 23 10.17 -40.41 -11.84
C GLY A 23 9.66 -39.77 -13.13
N VAL A 24 10.59 -39.56 -14.08
CA VAL A 24 10.40 -39.62 -15.54
C VAL A 24 9.29 -38.76 -16.17
N GLU A 25 9.66 -37.57 -16.65
CA GLU A 25 9.58 -37.13 -18.07
C GLU A 25 10.13 -35.69 -18.14
N GLU A 26 11.03 -35.42 -19.10
CA GLU A 26 11.62 -34.10 -19.33
C GLU A 26 10.54 -33.12 -19.80
N VAL A 27 9.92 -32.44 -18.84
CA VAL A 27 9.23 -31.18 -19.11
C VAL A 27 10.29 -30.09 -18.99
N VAL A 28 10.63 -29.47 -20.11
CA VAL A 28 11.41 -28.23 -20.12
C VAL A 28 10.53 -27.15 -19.48
N GLU A 29 10.57 -27.05 -18.16
CA GLU A 29 10.01 -25.93 -17.42
C GLU A 29 10.82 -24.69 -17.82
N ALA A 30 10.26 -23.91 -18.73
CA ALA A 30 10.74 -22.56 -18.96
C ALA A 30 10.54 -21.78 -17.66
N GLU A 31 11.60 -21.66 -16.85
CA GLU A 31 11.63 -20.77 -15.69
C GLU A 31 11.31 -19.36 -16.18
N GLN A 32 10.06 -18.95 -16.02
CA GLN A 32 9.69 -17.58 -16.31
C GLN A 32 10.34 -16.69 -15.27
N PRO A 33 11.02 -15.61 -15.68
CA PRO A 33 11.62 -14.69 -14.73
C PRO A 33 10.53 -14.09 -13.86
N VAL A 34 10.50 -14.47 -12.58
CA VAL A 34 9.66 -13.84 -11.58
C VAL A 34 10.22 -12.44 -11.35
N LEU A 35 9.47 -11.43 -11.79
CA LEU A 35 9.86 -10.04 -11.64
C LEU A 35 9.73 -9.67 -10.15
N ALA A 36 10.86 -9.60 -9.46
CA ALA A 36 10.88 -9.27 -8.03
C ALA A 36 10.68 -7.75 -7.83
N LEU A 37 9.56 -7.36 -7.22
CA LEU A 37 9.29 -5.96 -6.89
C LEU A 37 10.03 -5.55 -5.60
N GLN A 38 11.06 -4.74 -5.75
CA GLN A 38 11.71 -4.03 -4.63
C GLN A 38 11.10 -2.62 -4.48
N VAL A 39 10.84 -2.21 -3.24
CA VAL A 39 10.26 -0.90 -2.93
C VAL A 39 11.11 -0.23 -1.87
N GLY A 40 11.65 0.95 -2.19
CA GLY A 40 12.23 1.88 -1.23
C GLY A 40 11.25 3.03 -0.97
N SER A 41 11.28 3.58 0.24
CA SER A 41 10.48 4.74 0.62
C SER A 41 11.23 5.60 1.62
N GLU A 42 11.25 6.90 1.40
CA GLU A 42 11.91 7.86 2.26
C GLU A 42 11.15 9.19 2.19
N THR A 43 11.04 9.88 3.32
CA THR A 43 10.44 11.22 3.39
C THR A 43 11.31 12.11 4.25
N ASP A 44 11.43 13.38 3.89
CA ASP A 44 12.21 14.38 4.59
C ASP A 44 11.43 15.71 4.59
N PRO A 45 11.35 16.44 5.72
CA PRO A 45 10.70 17.75 5.76
C PRO A 45 11.40 18.81 4.89
N GLY A 46 12.61 18.55 4.43
CA GLY A 46 13.42 19.47 3.65
C GLY A 46 14.01 20.60 4.50
N LEU A 47 14.88 21.40 3.89
CA LEU A 47 15.61 22.48 4.59
C LEU A 47 14.70 23.60 5.13
N LYS A 48 13.64 23.95 4.38
CA LYS A 48 12.76 25.08 4.72
C LYS A 48 11.76 24.76 5.82
N ARG A 49 11.31 23.51 5.94
CA ARG A 49 10.31 23.07 6.92
C ARG A 49 10.91 22.22 8.03
N LYS A 50 12.23 22.24 8.27
CA LYS A 50 12.90 21.48 9.36
C LYS A 50 12.29 21.71 10.75
N GLN A 51 11.69 22.87 10.99
CA GLN A 51 11.07 23.23 12.27
C GLN A 51 9.53 23.15 12.24
N SER A 52 8.96 22.64 11.15
CA SER A 52 7.53 22.41 11.00
C SER A 52 7.27 20.91 10.82
N PRO A 53 6.08 20.41 11.16
CA PRO A 53 5.73 19.03 10.88
C PRO A 53 5.81 18.75 9.37
N ASN A 54 6.31 17.56 9.03
CA ASN A 54 6.26 17.08 7.65
C ASN A 54 4.81 16.73 7.32
N GLU A 55 4.24 17.37 6.30
CA GLU A 55 2.86 17.15 5.88
C GLU A 55 2.74 16.04 4.83
N ASP A 56 3.87 15.46 4.39
CA ASP A 56 3.91 14.30 3.51
C ASP A 56 3.70 13.00 4.29
N THR A 57 2.92 12.08 3.72
CA THR A 57 2.77 10.71 4.20
C THR A 57 3.05 9.72 3.07
N LEU A 58 3.89 8.72 3.35
CA LEU A 58 4.16 7.57 2.50
C LEU A 58 3.63 6.30 3.17
N SER A 59 3.15 5.33 2.38
CA SER A 59 2.81 4.01 2.88
C SER A 59 3.08 2.92 1.86
N VAL A 60 3.64 1.82 2.34
CA VAL A 60 3.91 0.59 1.59
C VAL A 60 3.30 -0.56 2.36
N THR A 61 2.21 -1.14 1.84
CA THR A 61 1.53 -2.27 2.46
C THR A 61 1.63 -3.48 1.54
N ARG A 62 2.12 -4.60 2.08
CA ARG A 62 2.16 -5.89 1.38
C ARG A 62 1.16 -6.84 2.01
N GLY A 63 0.56 -7.70 1.20
CA GLY A 63 -0.37 -8.69 1.71
C GLY A 63 -0.78 -9.72 0.66
N PHE A 64 -1.81 -10.48 1.00
CA PHE A 64 -2.38 -11.52 0.14
C PHE A 64 -3.88 -11.29 -0.02
N ILE A 65 -4.37 -11.47 -1.25
CA ILE A 65 -5.78 -11.42 -1.59
C ILE A 65 -6.41 -12.76 -1.22
N SER A 66 -7.52 -12.72 -0.49
CA SER A 66 -8.30 -13.90 -0.09
C SER A 66 -9.01 -14.51 -1.29
N SER A 67 -8.24 -15.23 -2.10
CA SER A 67 -8.62 -15.90 -3.34
C SER A 67 -8.02 -17.31 -3.36
N ALA A 68 -8.50 -18.16 -4.28
CA ALA A 68 -7.98 -19.51 -4.48
C ALA A 68 -7.49 -19.64 -5.94
N PRO A 69 -6.16 -19.70 -6.20
CA PRO A 69 -5.05 -19.55 -5.25
C PRO A 69 -4.94 -18.13 -4.70
N SER A 70 -4.32 -17.98 -3.52
CA SER A 70 -4.04 -16.69 -2.91
C SER A 70 -3.03 -15.91 -3.76
N LYS A 71 -3.26 -14.62 -3.98
CA LYS A 71 -2.40 -13.76 -4.81
C LYS A 71 -1.75 -12.68 -3.97
N PRO A 72 -0.42 -12.49 -4.01
CA PRO A 72 0.22 -11.39 -3.33
C PRO A 72 -0.18 -10.05 -3.95
N PHE A 73 -0.22 -9.01 -3.12
CA PHE A 73 -0.43 -7.64 -3.55
C PHE A 73 0.51 -6.68 -2.82
N VAL A 74 0.75 -5.53 -3.45
CA VAL A 74 1.40 -4.37 -2.85
C VAL A 74 0.55 -3.14 -3.09
N LEU A 75 0.21 -2.42 -2.01
CA LEU A 75 -0.45 -1.12 -2.04
C LEU A 75 0.57 -0.05 -1.66
N LEU A 76 0.82 0.88 -2.57
CA LEU A 76 1.74 2.01 -2.42
C LEU A 76 0.93 3.29 -2.40
N MET A 77 1.22 4.19 -1.46
CA MET A 77 0.50 5.46 -1.34
C MET A 77 1.46 6.60 -1.01
N VAL A 78 1.20 7.76 -1.61
CA VAL A 78 1.86 9.04 -1.31
C VAL A 78 0.78 10.11 -1.20
N ALA A 79 0.88 10.94 -0.18
CA ALA A 79 -0.04 12.04 0.08
C ALA A 79 0.74 13.26 0.59
N ASP A 80 0.54 14.41 -0.04
CA ASP A 80 1.07 15.72 0.38
C ASP A 80 -0.08 16.50 1.03
N GLY A 81 0.04 16.67 2.34
CA GLY A 81 -0.95 17.33 3.17
C GLY A 81 -0.91 18.84 3.07
N MET A 82 -2.08 19.45 3.11
CA MET A 82 -2.25 20.90 3.13
C MET A 82 -3.20 21.30 4.26
N GLY A 83 -2.73 22.18 5.13
CA GLY A 83 -3.53 22.78 6.18
C GLY A 83 -2.70 23.77 6.99
N GLY A 84 -3.32 24.84 7.49
CA GLY A 84 -2.64 25.72 8.45
C GLY A 84 -2.29 24.95 9.74
N GLN A 85 -1.44 25.51 10.61
CA GLN A 85 -1.14 24.98 11.95
C GLN A 85 -0.98 23.44 12.05
N ALA A 86 -0.23 22.81 11.13
CA ALA A 86 0.04 21.36 11.12
C ALA A 86 -1.15 20.43 10.82
N HIS A 87 -2.29 20.96 10.39
CA HIS A 87 -3.42 20.12 9.99
C HIS A 87 -3.17 19.38 8.67
N GLY A 88 -2.18 19.78 7.87
CA GLY A 88 -1.79 19.03 6.66
C GLY A 88 -1.22 17.65 6.98
N GLN A 89 -0.36 17.55 8.01
CA GLN A 89 0.16 16.26 8.49
C GLN A 89 -0.98 15.32 8.91
N GLU A 90 -1.98 15.86 9.62
CA GLU A 90 -3.14 15.07 10.01
C GLU A 90 -3.95 14.61 8.79
N ALA A 91 -4.18 15.51 7.83
CA ALA A 91 -4.94 15.20 6.62
C ALA A 91 -4.29 14.08 5.80
N SER A 92 -3.00 14.18 5.51
CA SER A 92 -2.28 13.17 4.71
C SER A 92 -2.26 11.82 5.41
N ARG A 93 -2.02 11.81 6.74
CA ARG A 93 -2.02 10.58 7.53
C ARG A 93 -3.41 9.92 7.56
N LEU A 94 -4.45 10.71 7.83
CA LEU A 94 -5.82 10.19 7.92
C LEU A 94 -6.31 9.64 6.58
N ALA A 95 -5.99 10.30 5.48
CA ALA A 95 -6.37 9.84 4.15
C ALA A 95 -5.67 8.53 3.78
N VAL A 96 -4.36 8.43 4.01
CA VAL A 96 -3.56 7.21 3.74
C VAL A 96 -4.05 6.03 4.60
N GLN A 97 -4.31 6.26 5.88
CA GLN A 97 -4.84 5.23 6.79
C GLN A 97 -6.22 4.74 6.31
N SER A 98 -7.13 5.68 6.03
CA SER A 98 -8.50 5.36 5.62
C SER A 98 -8.56 4.60 4.29
N LEU A 99 -7.75 5.00 3.30
CA LEU A 99 -7.64 4.30 2.02
C LEU A 99 -7.04 2.90 2.23
N GLY A 100 -5.94 2.81 2.98
CA GLY A 100 -5.25 1.55 3.28
C GLY A 100 -6.17 0.52 3.93
N ASP A 101 -6.89 0.93 4.97
CA ASP A 101 -7.83 0.05 5.68
C ASP A 101 -8.98 -0.39 4.78
N SER A 102 -9.59 0.53 4.03
CA SER A 102 -10.70 0.24 3.12
C SER A 102 -10.32 -0.77 2.04
N VAL A 103 -9.18 -0.56 1.39
CA VAL A 103 -8.68 -1.44 0.32
C VAL A 103 -8.25 -2.79 0.90
N CYS A 104 -7.45 -2.81 1.97
CA CYS A 104 -6.94 -4.05 2.54
C CYS A 104 -8.06 -4.93 3.13
N ASN A 105 -9.06 -4.33 3.79
CA ASN A 105 -10.23 -5.07 4.27
C ASN A 105 -11.02 -5.68 3.12
N SER A 106 -11.19 -4.92 2.02
CA SER A 106 -11.85 -5.43 0.83
C SER A 106 -11.07 -6.61 0.24
N LEU A 107 -9.76 -6.49 0.03
CA LEU A 107 -8.89 -7.55 -0.51
C LEU A 107 -8.87 -8.84 0.32
N ARG A 108 -9.04 -8.73 1.65
CA ARG A 108 -9.17 -9.89 2.55
C ARG A 108 -10.56 -10.51 2.56
N SER A 109 -11.58 -9.78 2.09
CA SER A 109 -12.94 -10.30 2.02
C SER A 109 -13.10 -11.23 0.82
N LYS A 110 -13.87 -12.31 0.97
CA LYS A 110 -14.16 -13.26 -0.13
C LYS A 110 -15.05 -12.68 -1.25
N GLN A 111 -15.46 -11.41 -1.15
CA GLN A 111 -16.40 -10.76 -2.07
C GLN A 111 -15.71 -9.99 -3.23
N VAL A 112 -14.38 -10.02 -3.33
CA VAL A 112 -13.62 -9.23 -4.32
C VAL A 112 -13.87 -9.70 -5.76
N ALA A 113 -14.37 -10.91 -5.96
CA ALA A 113 -14.47 -11.56 -7.27
C ALA A 113 -15.23 -10.76 -8.36
N SER A 114 -16.09 -9.79 -8.00
CA SER A 114 -16.88 -9.01 -8.96
C SER A 114 -16.40 -7.58 -9.21
N LYS A 115 -15.42 -7.05 -8.45
CA LYS A 115 -14.95 -5.67 -8.58
C LYS A 115 -13.59 -5.60 -9.24
N THR A 116 -13.44 -4.71 -10.22
CA THR A 116 -12.12 -4.37 -10.75
C THR A 116 -11.29 -3.67 -9.67
N PHE A 117 -9.98 -3.92 -9.63
CA PHE A 117 -9.06 -3.28 -8.67
C PHE A 117 -9.11 -1.75 -8.77
N LEU A 118 -9.34 -1.21 -9.95
CA LEU A 118 -9.51 0.23 -10.17
C LEU A 118 -10.77 0.77 -9.44
N SER A 119 -11.90 0.07 -9.54
CA SER A 119 -13.11 0.46 -8.83
C SER A 119 -12.93 0.38 -7.32
N LEU A 120 -12.16 -0.60 -6.84
CA LEU A 120 -11.80 -0.72 -5.42
C LEU A 120 -10.98 0.50 -4.96
N LEU A 121 -9.93 0.88 -5.69
CA LEU A 121 -9.13 2.07 -5.38
C LEU A 121 -9.97 3.36 -5.40
N LYS A 122 -10.83 3.54 -6.42
CA LYS A 122 -11.74 4.70 -6.49
C LYS A 122 -12.66 4.78 -5.28
N ALA A 123 -13.28 3.67 -4.90
CA ALA A 123 -14.14 3.61 -3.72
C ALA A 123 -13.36 3.90 -2.43
N GLY A 124 -12.13 3.39 -2.31
CA GLY A 124 -11.25 3.66 -1.18
C GLY A 124 -10.87 5.14 -1.08
N VAL A 125 -10.56 5.80 -2.20
CA VAL A 125 -10.23 7.24 -2.22
C VAL A 125 -11.45 8.08 -1.84
N GLN A 126 -12.63 7.73 -2.35
CA GLN A 126 -13.89 8.38 -1.97
C GLN A 126 -14.19 8.22 -0.48
N TYR A 127 -13.94 7.02 0.07
CA TYR A 127 -14.07 6.75 1.50
C TYR A 127 -13.11 7.61 2.32
N ALA A 128 -11.82 7.65 1.96
CA ALA A 128 -10.83 8.48 2.62
C ALA A 128 -11.21 9.97 2.60
N ASN A 129 -11.67 10.47 1.46
CA ASN A 129 -12.17 11.84 1.35
C ASN A 129 -13.38 12.10 2.26
N ARG A 130 -14.32 11.15 2.36
CA ARG A 130 -15.48 11.28 3.26
C ARG A 130 -15.05 11.34 4.73
N VAL A 131 -14.12 10.48 5.15
CA VAL A 131 -13.59 10.47 6.52
C VAL A 131 -12.91 11.81 6.83
N LEU A 132 -12.06 12.31 5.92
CA LEU A 132 -11.39 13.60 6.08
C LEU A 132 -12.39 14.76 6.14
N TYR A 133 -13.40 14.75 5.27
CA TYR A 133 -14.46 15.75 5.27
C TYR A 133 -15.26 15.74 6.58
N GLN A 134 -15.65 14.57 7.09
CA GLN A 134 -16.33 14.46 8.38
C GLN A 134 -15.47 15.03 9.51
N ARG A 135 -14.16 14.75 9.51
CA ARG A 135 -13.24 15.28 10.50
C ARG A 135 -13.12 16.81 10.44
N ASN A 136 -13.13 17.40 9.25
CA ASN A 136 -13.17 18.85 9.07
C ASN A 136 -14.44 19.47 9.69
N GLN A 137 -15.60 18.82 9.53
CA GLN A 137 -16.86 19.29 10.09
C GLN A 137 -16.88 19.23 11.63
N GLU A 138 -16.25 18.22 12.24
CA GLU A 138 -16.21 18.05 13.69
C GLU A 138 -15.30 19.07 14.38
N GLN A 139 -14.20 19.46 13.75
CA GLN A 139 -13.19 20.33 14.36
C GLN A 139 -13.20 21.77 13.86
N ILE A 140 -14.12 22.13 12.95
CA ILE A 140 -14.18 23.45 12.31
C ILE A 140 -12.82 23.81 11.69
N ASN A 141 -12.19 22.82 11.05
CA ASN A 141 -10.89 22.93 10.42
C ASN A 141 -11.03 22.76 8.91
N ALA A 142 -10.16 23.42 8.15
CA ALA A 142 -10.06 23.25 6.71
C ALA A 142 -8.69 22.64 6.38
N MET A 143 -8.61 21.31 6.45
CA MET A 143 -7.45 20.54 5.99
C MET A 143 -7.78 19.68 4.78
N GLY A 144 -6.76 19.43 3.96
CA GLY A 144 -6.84 18.65 2.74
C GLY A 144 -5.53 17.94 2.49
N THR A 145 -5.51 17.05 1.51
CA THR A 145 -4.29 16.36 1.09
C THR A 145 -4.44 15.90 -0.35
N THR A 146 -3.33 15.79 -1.07
CA THR A 146 -3.28 15.01 -2.30
C THR A 146 -3.31 13.51 -1.98
N MET A 147 -3.57 12.68 -2.99
CA MET A 147 -3.50 11.23 -2.86
C MET A 147 -3.08 10.62 -4.19
N THR A 148 -1.97 9.90 -4.20
CA THR A 148 -1.56 9.01 -5.28
C THR A 148 -1.44 7.60 -4.72
N ALA A 149 -2.11 6.64 -5.34
CA ALA A 149 -2.11 5.25 -4.89
C ALA A 149 -1.94 4.28 -6.06
N VAL A 150 -1.16 3.23 -5.83
CA VAL A 150 -0.94 2.13 -6.77
C VAL A 150 -1.21 0.81 -6.06
N LEU A 151 -2.08 -0.01 -6.66
CA LEU A 151 -2.29 -1.40 -6.23
C LEU A 151 -1.71 -2.31 -7.31
N MET A 152 -0.64 -3.02 -6.95
CA MET A 152 -0.07 -4.08 -7.79
C MET A 152 -0.53 -5.42 -7.25
N VAL A 153 -0.99 -6.28 -8.16
CA VAL A 153 -1.41 -7.64 -7.84
C VAL A 153 -0.69 -8.55 -8.81
N GLU A 154 -0.12 -9.64 -8.32
CA GLU A 154 0.45 -10.64 -9.19
C GLU A 154 -0.66 -11.29 -10.03
N THR A 155 -0.58 -11.10 -11.35
CA THR A 155 -1.40 -11.81 -12.31
C THR A 155 -0.52 -12.90 -12.90
N THR A 156 -0.59 -14.11 -12.33
CA THR A 156 -0.09 -15.29 -13.02
C THR A 156 -0.91 -15.45 -14.30
N ALA A 157 -0.22 -15.44 -15.45
CA ALA A 157 -0.77 -15.84 -16.74
C ALA A 157 -0.84 -17.37 -16.82
#